data_AF-A0AAD7EEC1-F1
#
_entry.id   AF-A0AAD7EEC1-F1
#
_cell.length_a   1.000
_cell.length_b   1.000
_cell.length_c   1.000
_cell.angle_alpha   90.00
_cell.angle_beta   90.00
_cell.angle_gamma   90.00
#
_symmetry.space_group_name_H-M   'P 1'
#
loop_
_entity.id
_entity.type
_entity.pdbx_description
1 polymer ?
#
loop_
_entity_poly.entity_id
_entity_poly.type
_entity_poly.pdbx_seq_one_letter_code
_entity_poly.pdbx_strand_id
1 'polypeptide(L)'
;MPAKALKFKTYRIPEGRHYLIIQNPWPFDESVSNARNPQAYINAVVGWISIMIQDLCSVDIHHNDIQIFYQSTHRHLIVEIQSTAVGSVDALLGAHHSSAFLTAQYAGGGNLTSVIYEYNYMRFNSPEKTNWTSHTASYSSLPPDFPVKPRAGQASTWASDRGTSGFHSADSRPSGGSTTACQPVWGSSCRSA
;
A
#
# COMPACT_ATOMS: atom_id res chain seq x y z
N MET A 1 27.02 47.61 -1.15
CA MET A 1 26.08 46.77 -0.38
C MET A 1 26.59 45.33 -0.45
N PRO A 2 27.05 44.70 0.64
CA PRO A 2 27.42 43.29 0.60
C PRO A 2 26.17 42.43 0.42
N ALA A 3 26.19 41.51 -0.54
CA ALA A 3 25.10 40.59 -0.80
C ALA A 3 24.88 39.70 0.43
N LYS A 4 23.64 39.67 0.94
CA LYS A 4 23.24 38.75 2.02
C LYS A 4 23.40 37.32 1.50
N ALA A 5 24.34 36.56 2.04
CA ALA A 5 24.50 35.15 1.72
C ALA A 5 23.20 34.42 2.05
N LEU A 6 22.56 33.83 1.03
CA LEU A 6 21.42 32.94 1.22
C LEU A 6 21.93 31.71 1.96
N LYS A 7 21.59 31.59 3.25
CA LYS A 7 21.81 30.37 4.01
C LYS A 7 20.83 29.32 3.50
N PHE A 8 21.29 28.46 2.61
CA PHE A 8 20.54 27.26 2.23
C PHE A 8 20.41 26.37 3.47
N LYS A 9 19.17 26.09 3.89
CA LYS A 9 18.92 25.09 4.94
C LYS A 9 19.11 23.71 4.33
N THR A 10 20.23 23.07 4.64
CA THR A 10 20.44 21.66 4.29
C THR A 10 19.68 20.79 5.28
N TYR A 11 18.57 20.20 4.84
CA TYR A 11 17.87 19.18 5.63
C TYR A 11 18.56 17.83 5.41
N ARG A 12 18.95 17.18 6.51
CA ARG A 12 19.47 15.81 6.50
C ARG A 12 18.32 14.85 6.77
N ILE A 13 18.33 13.72 6.06
CA ILE A 13 17.43 12.61 6.33
C ILE A 13 17.72 12.10 7.75
N PRO A 14 16.71 11.96 8.62
CA PRO A 14 16.93 11.36 9.94
C PRO A 14 17.43 9.91 9.80
N GLU A 15 18.36 9.50 10.64
CA GLU A 15 18.86 8.11 10.64
C GLU A 15 17.72 7.11 10.88
N GLY A 16 17.76 5.96 10.18
CA GLY A 16 16.75 4.91 10.28
C GLY A 16 15.40 5.23 9.62
N ARG A 17 15.36 6.28 8.78
CA ARG A 17 14.16 6.64 8.02
C ARG A 17 14.46 6.74 6.53
N HIS A 18 13.57 6.17 5.73
CA HIS A 18 13.59 6.33 4.28
C HIS A 18 12.35 7.06 3.83
N TYR A 19 12.51 7.95 2.85
CA TYR A 19 11.39 8.70 2.31
C TYR A 19 11.32 8.55 0.80
N LEU A 20 10.16 8.12 0.34
CA LEU A 20 9.88 7.82 -1.05
C LEU A 20 8.73 8.68 -1.53
N ILE A 21 8.74 9.07 -2.80
CA ILE A 21 7.57 9.59 -3.47
C ILE A 21 7.04 8.48 -4.37
N ILE A 22 5.74 8.24 -4.27
CA ILE A 22 5.04 7.32 -5.17
C ILE A 22 4.10 8.13 -6.05
N GLN A 23 4.37 8.11 -7.35
CA GLN A 23 3.48 8.65 -8.37
C GLN A 23 2.55 7.56 -8.87
N ASN A 24 1.26 7.90 -9.02
CA ASN A 24 0.19 6.96 -9.38
C ASN A 24 0.15 5.70 -8.47
N PRO A 25 0.07 5.89 -7.14
CA PRO A 25 0.05 4.78 -6.17
C PRO A 25 -1.17 3.89 -6.37
N TRP A 26 -0.99 2.57 -6.25
CA TRP A 26 -2.12 1.65 -6.19
C TRP A 26 -2.77 1.66 -4.79
N PRO A 27 -4.12 1.61 -4.67
CA PRO A 27 -5.10 1.63 -5.75
C PRO A 27 -5.32 3.04 -6.29
N PHE A 28 -4.98 3.27 -7.57
CA PHE A 28 -5.29 4.51 -8.27
C PHE A 28 -6.66 4.35 -8.94
N ASP A 29 -7.71 4.35 -8.15
CA ASP A 29 -9.06 4.49 -8.66
C ASP A 29 -9.61 5.79 -8.10
N GLU A 30 -10.00 6.74 -8.95
CA GLU A 30 -10.66 7.97 -8.51
C GLU A 30 -11.88 7.64 -7.65
N SER A 31 -12.54 6.49 -7.84
CA SER A 31 -13.65 6.01 -7.00
C SER A 31 -13.25 5.54 -5.59
N VAL A 32 -12.01 5.07 -5.40
CA VAL A 32 -11.43 4.59 -4.12
C VAL A 32 -10.60 5.67 -3.43
N SER A 33 -9.86 6.48 -4.19
CA SER A 33 -9.19 7.70 -3.73
C SER A 33 -10.17 8.83 -3.47
N ASN A 34 -11.44 8.68 -3.88
CA ASN A 34 -12.51 9.62 -3.60
C ASN A 34 -12.69 9.80 -2.09
N ALA A 35 -12.99 11.03 -1.70
CA ALA A 35 -13.13 11.55 -0.34
C ALA A 35 -14.09 10.79 0.60
N ARG A 36 -14.75 9.70 0.16
CA ARG A 36 -15.70 8.93 0.96
C ARG A 36 -15.04 7.95 1.92
N ASN A 37 -13.84 7.43 1.63
CA ASN A 37 -13.13 6.55 2.57
C ASN A 37 -11.59 6.66 2.46
N PRO A 38 -10.99 7.77 2.91
CA PRO A 38 -9.54 7.97 2.85
C PRO A 38 -8.78 6.88 3.62
N GLN A 39 -9.33 6.35 4.71
CA GLN A 39 -8.64 5.32 5.49
C GLN A 39 -8.51 3.99 4.74
N ALA A 40 -9.53 3.57 3.99
CA ALA A 40 -9.43 2.36 3.17
C ALA A 40 -8.35 2.49 2.08
N TYR A 41 -8.25 3.67 1.46
CA TYR A 41 -7.18 3.98 0.52
C TYR A 41 -5.79 3.90 1.19
N ILE A 42 -5.61 4.55 2.34
CA ILE A 42 -4.35 4.50 3.10
C ILE A 42 -4.00 3.05 3.48
N ASN A 43 -4.95 2.27 3.97
CA ASN A 43 -4.74 0.87 4.31
C ASN A 43 -4.27 0.05 3.09
N ALA A 44 -4.88 0.28 1.92
CA ALA A 44 -4.48 -0.40 0.69
C ALA A 44 -3.08 -0.01 0.23
N VAL A 45 -2.74 1.28 0.28
CA VAL A 45 -1.39 1.77 -0.05
C VAL A 45 -0.34 1.19 0.90
N VAL A 46 -0.57 1.27 2.22
CA VAL A 46 0.38 0.74 3.22
C VAL A 46 0.56 -0.76 3.04
N GLY A 47 -0.53 -1.51 2.85
CA GLY A 47 -0.44 -2.95 2.62
C GLY A 47 0.36 -3.31 1.37
N TRP A 48 0.18 -2.56 0.28
CA TRP A 48 0.94 -2.74 -0.94
C TRP A 48 2.44 -2.46 -0.74
N ILE A 49 2.79 -1.38 -0.03
CA ILE A 49 4.18 -1.03 0.25
C ILE A 49 4.84 -2.08 1.15
N SER A 50 4.16 -2.56 2.20
CA SER A 50 4.65 -3.64 3.06
C SER A 50 5.02 -4.88 2.25
N ILE A 51 4.17 -5.25 1.29
CA ILE A 51 4.40 -6.41 0.40
C ILE A 51 5.60 -6.15 -0.51
N MET A 52 5.71 -4.97 -1.12
CA MET A 52 6.88 -4.67 -1.96
C MET A 52 8.18 -4.68 -1.16
N ILE A 53 8.19 -4.20 0.08
CA ILE A 53 9.37 -4.26 0.95
C ILE A 53 9.72 -5.72 1.26
N GLN A 54 8.72 -6.55 1.58
CA GLN A 54 8.93 -7.97 1.81
C GLN A 54 9.45 -8.70 0.56
N ASP A 55 8.93 -8.35 -0.62
CA ASP A 55 9.28 -9.01 -1.89
C ASP A 55 10.63 -8.56 -2.44
N LEU A 56 10.90 -7.26 -2.43
CA LEU A 56 12.06 -6.66 -3.10
C LEU A 56 13.24 -6.44 -2.15
N CYS A 57 12.97 -6.18 -0.87
CA CYS A 57 14.01 -5.97 0.14
C CYS A 57 14.24 -7.20 1.03
N SER A 58 13.39 -8.24 0.95
CA SER A 58 13.46 -9.44 1.81
C SER A 58 13.41 -9.12 3.31
N VAL A 59 12.68 -8.07 3.68
CA VAL A 59 12.49 -7.61 5.06
C VAL A 59 11.01 -7.67 5.40
N ASP A 60 10.66 -8.31 6.51
CA ASP A 60 9.32 -8.18 7.06
C ASP A 60 9.20 -6.84 7.80
N ILE A 61 8.16 -6.08 7.48
CA ILE A 61 7.97 -4.73 8.00
C ILE A 61 6.57 -4.61 8.60
N HIS A 62 6.51 -4.02 9.80
CA HIS A 62 5.23 -3.75 10.42
C HIS A 62 4.54 -2.57 9.75
N HIS A 63 3.22 -2.64 9.53
CA HIS A 63 2.46 -1.54 8.91
C HIS A 63 2.55 -0.22 9.69
N ASN A 64 2.81 -0.28 11.01
CA ASN A 64 3.04 0.89 11.86
C ASN A 64 4.38 1.59 11.58
N ASP A 65 5.32 0.92 10.92
CA ASP A 65 6.59 1.52 10.52
C ASP A 65 6.44 2.31 9.20
N ILE A 66 5.24 2.33 8.61
CA ILE A 66 4.95 3.02 7.35
C ILE A 66 3.97 4.16 7.63
N GLN A 67 4.39 5.37 7.29
CA GLN A 67 3.57 6.57 7.39
C GLN A 67 3.38 7.18 6.00
N ILE A 68 2.14 7.56 5.68
CA ILE A 68 1.77 8.13 4.39
C ILE A 68 1.46 9.62 4.58
N PHE A 69 2.15 10.45 3.82
CA PHE A 69 1.82 11.86 3.69
C PHE A 69 1.03 12.05 2.39
N TYR A 70 -0.20 12.51 2.54
CA TYR A 70 -1.15 12.63 1.45
C TYR A 70 -1.67 14.07 1.30
N GLN A 71 -1.93 14.46 0.06
CA GLN A 71 -2.63 15.69 -0.31
C GLN A 71 -3.63 15.37 -1.42
N SER A 72 -4.89 15.72 -1.22
CA SER A 72 -5.96 15.44 -2.19
C SER A 72 -5.76 16.12 -3.56
N THR A 73 -4.98 17.20 -3.61
CA THR A 73 -4.69 17.95 -4.84
C THR A 73 -3.58 17.33 -5.67
N HIS A 74 -2.86 16.32 -5.15
CA HIS A 74 -1.72 15.70 -5.83
C HIS A 74 -2.00 14.24 -6.16
N ARG A 75 -1.52 13.82 -7.32
CA ARG A 75 -1.55 12.41 -7.77
C ARG A 75 -0.32 11.61 -7.31
N HIS A 76 0.35 12.08 -6.26
CA HIS A 76 1.48 11.44 -5.65
C HIS A 76 1.37 11.56 -4.13
N LEU A 77 2.00 10.62 -3.44
CA LEU A 77 2.11 10.59 -2.00
C LEU A 77 3.57 10.46 -1.59
N ILE A 78 3.88 10.88 -0.36
CA ILE A 78 5.19 10.65 0.23
C ILE A 78 5.02 9.53 1.26
N VAL A 79 5.89 8.53 1.20
CA VAL A 79 5.96 7.43 2.15
C VAL A 79 7.17 7.65 3.03
N GLU A 80 6.98 7.52 4.32
CA GLU A 80 8.05 7.38 5.29
C GLU A 80 8.09 5.94 5.79
N ILE A 81 9.28 5.34 5.75
CA ILE A 81 9.58 4.02 6.28
C ILE A 81 10.49 4.22 7.50
N GLN A 82 9.95 3.97 8.69
CA GLN A 82 10.61 4.14 9.99
C GLN A 82 11.18 2.81 10.51
N SER A 83 11.94 2.09 9.68
CA SER A 83 12.49 0.80 10.05
C SER A 83 13.99 0.73 9.81
N THR A 84 14.74 0.40 10.85
CA THR A 84 16.19 0.14 10.77
C THR A 84 16.50 -1.20 10.10
N ALA A 85 15.51 -2.10 9.99
CA ALA A 85 15.66 -3.36 9.26
C ALA A 85 15.77 -3.13 7.74
N VAL A 86 15.19 -2.03 7.24
CA VAL A 86 15.33 -1.62 5.84
C VAL A 86 16.66 -0.87 5.70
N GLY A 87 17.71 -1.59 5.29
CA GLY A 87 19.03 -0.99 5.08
C GLY A 87 19.12 -0.08 3.85
N SER A 88 18.40 -0.43 2.77
CA SER A 88 18.29 0.37 1.55
C SER A 88 16.90 0.19 0.93
N VAL A 89 16.45 1.24 0.22
CA VAL A 89 15.21 1.27 -0.56
C VAL A 89 15.46 1.20 -2.07
N ASP A 90 16.69 1.00 -2.52
CA ASP A 90 17.07 1.00 -3.94
C ASP A 90 16.23 0.03 -4.78
N ALA A 91 15.91 -1.15 -4.22
CA ALA A 91 15.10 -2.16 -4.89
C ALA A 91 13.64 -1.73 -5.12
N LEU A 92 13.14 -0.75 -4.33
CA LEU A 92 11.83 -0.17 -4.50
C LEU A 92 11.80 0.91 -5.57
N LEU A 93 12.95 1.46 -5.98
CA LEU A 93 12.97 2.58 -6.92
C LEU A 93 12.64 2.13 -8.35
N GLY A 94 12.02 3.03 -9.12
CA GLY A 94 11.68 2.79 -10.52
C GLY A 94 10.20 2.53 -10.76
N ALA A 95 9.90 1.90 -11.89
CA ALA A 95 8.54 1.67 -12.38
C ALA A 95 8.03 0.28 -11.99
N HIS A 96 6.84 0.23 -11.40
CA HIS A 96 6.18 -0.99 -10.92
C HIS A 96 4.83 -1.16 -11.59
N HIS A 97 4.73 -2.16 -12.45
CA HIS A 97 3.47 -2.49 -13.11
C HIS A 97 2.54 -3.23 -12.14
N SER A 98 1.31 -2.75 -11.99
CA SER A 98 0.29 -3.38 -11.14
C SER A 98 0.05 -4.86 -11.49
N SER A 99 0.17 -5.21 -12.77
CA SER A 99 0.06 -6.60 -13.25
C SER A 99 1.18 -7.52 -12.76
N ALA A 100 2.31 -7.00 -12.29
CA ALA A 100 3.40 -7.82 -11.76
C ALA A 100 3.04 -8.42 -10.40
N PHE A 101 2.34 -7.67 -9.54
CA PHE A 101 2.10 -8.05 -8.14
C PHE A 101 0.62 -8.25 -7.79
N LEU A 102 -0.34 -7.68 -8.53
CA LEU A 102 -1.76 -7.85 -8.26
C LEU A 102 -2.39 -9.00 -9.03
N THR A 103 -3.44 -9.59 -8.45
CA THR A 103 -4.32 -10.52 -9.17
C THR A 103 -5.02 -9.83 -10.33
N ALA A 104 -5.36 -10.59 -11.38
CA ALA A 104 -5.84 -10.05 -12.66
C ALA A 104 -7.04 -9.11 -12.54
N GLN A 105 -7.95 -9.37 -11.59
CA GLN A 105 -9.14 -8.55 -11.34
C GLN A 105 -8.82 -7.14 -10.82
N TYR A 106 -7.66 -6.94 -10.16
CA TYR A 106 -7.23 -5.66 -9.59
C TYR A 106 -6.09 -4.98 -10.35
N ALA A 107 -5.48 -5.68 -11.31
CA ALA A 107 -4.37 -5.17 -12.13
C ALA A 107 -4.78 -4.07 -13.14
N GLY A 108 -6.07 -3.74 -13.22
CA GLY A 108 -6.58 -2.58 -13.96
C GLY A 108 -6.15 -2.55 -15.43
N GLY A 109 -6.69 -3.45 -16.25
CA GLY A 109 -6.59 -3.37 -17.71
C GLY A 109 -5.17 -3.37 -18.32
N GLY A 110 -4.14 -3.72 -17.54
CA GLY A 110 -2.80 -4.02 -18.04
C GLY A 110 -1.77 -2.88 -18.02
N ASN A 111 -2.12 -1.62 -17.74
CA ASN A 111 -1.20 -0.48 -17.91
C ASN A 111 -1.00 0.42 -16.68
N LEU A 112 -1.60 0.10 -15.52
CA LEU A 112 -1.33 0.88 -14.32
C LEU A 112 0.10 0.66 -13.85
N THR A 113 0.86 1.75 -13.81
CA THR A 113 2.28 1.76 -13.43
C THR A 113 2.49 2.81 -12.36
N SER A 114 2.92 2.35 -11.18
CA SER A 114 3.36 3.23 -10.10
C SER A 114 4.85 3.51 -10.25
N VAL A 115 5.27 4.75 -10.09
CA VAL A 115 6.70 5.13 -10.18
C VAL A 115 7.16 5.62 -8.83
N ILE A 116 8.26 5.03 -8.34
CA ILE A 116 8.82 5.29 -7.01
C ILE A 116 10.19 5.93 -7.16
N TYR A 117 10.40 7.03 -6.44
CA TYR A 117 11.66 7.76 -6.41
C TYR A 117 11.95 8.25 -5.00
N GLU A 118 13.22 8.53 -4.70
CA GLU A 118 13.60 9.08 -3.41
C GLU A 118 13.07 10.51 -3.22
N TYR A 119 12.68 10.82 -1.99
CA TYR A 119 12.23 12.15 -1.62
C TYR A 119 13.42 13.10 -1.41
N ASN A 120 13.47 14.18 -2.22
CA ASN A 120 14.54 15.17 -2.14
C ASN A 120 14.30 16.21 -1.03
N TYR A 121 14.78 15.91 0.17
CA TYR A 121 14.73 16.79 1.35
C TYR A 121 15.34 18.17 1.15
N MET A 122 16.45 18.24 0.42
CA MET A 122 17.14 19.51 0.18
C MET A 122 16.27 20.48 -0.62
N ARG A 123 15.40 19.94 -1.48
CA ARG A 123 14.53 20.73 -2.35
C ARG A 123 13.15 21.01 -1.74
N PHE A 124 12.58 20.05 -1.01
CA PHE A 124 11.16 20.08 -0.64
C PHE A 124 10.86 20.25 0.86
N ASN A 125 11.88 20.38 1.72
CA ASN A 125 11.77 20.39 3.19
C ASN A 125 11.20 19.07 3.75
N SER A 126 10.97 18.99 5.07
CA SER A 126 10.24 17.85 5.66
C SER A 126 8.75 17.93 5.32
N PRO A 127 8.09 16.81 4.97
CA PRO A 127 6.67 16.78 4.66
C PRO A 127 5.81 17.32 5.81
N GLU A 128 6.18 17.08 7.07
CA GLU A 128 5.51 17.63 8.27
C GLU A 128 5.55 19.16 8.36
N LYS A 129 6.53 19.80 7.72
CA LYS A 129 6.69 21.27 7.70
C LYS A 129 6.00 21.91 6.50
N THR A 130 5.23 21.12 5.76
CA THR A 130 4.51 21.52 4.56
C THR A 130 3.06 21.07 4.67
N ASN A 131 2.20 21.41 3.71
CA ASN A 131 0.74 21.21 3.82
C ASN A 131 0.30 19.74 3.69
N TRP A 132 1.14 18.75 3.99
CA TRP A 132 0.79 17.34 3.86
C TRP A 132 0.10 16.83 5.12
N THR A 133 -0.93 16.02 4.93
CA THR A 133 -1.59 15.34 6.05
C THR A 133 -0.94 13.97 6.24
N SER A 134 -0.51 13.68 7.46
CA SER A 134 0.04 12.37 7.80
C SER A 134 -1.07 11.37 8.13
N HIS A 135 -0.93 10.15 7.64
CA HIS A 135 -1.83 9.04 7.87
C HIS A 135 -1.05 7.76 8.16
N THR A 136 -1.65 6.87 8.93
CA THR A 136 -1.15 5.51 9.20
C THR A 136 -2.23 4.50 8.87
N ALA A 137 -1.84 3.24 8.69
CA ALA A 137 -2.80 2.15 8.55
C ALA A 137 -3.62 1.99 9.85
N SER A 138 -4.87 1.56 9.71
CA SER A 138 -5.79 1.33 10.84
C SER A 138 -6.05 -0.15 11.12
N TYR A 139 -5.45 -1.06 10.35
CA TYR A 139 -5.60 -2.51 10.54
C TYR A 139 -4.49 -3.05 11.46
N SER A 140 -4.75 -4.16 12.17
CA SER A 140 -3.75 -4.84 13.00
C SER A 140 -2.88 -5.82 12.21
N SER A 141 -3.40 -6.35 11.10
CA SER A 141 -2.71 -7.24 10.18
C SER A 141 -3.23 -7.00 8.76
N LEU A 142 -2.39 -7.26 7.76
CA LEU A 142 -2.81 -7.19 6.37
C LEU A 142 -4.03 -8.11 6.16
N PRO A 143 -5.12 -7.65 5.50
CA PRO A 143 -6.27 -8.49 5.22
C PRO A 143 -5.86 -9.75 4.44
N PRO A 144 -6.40 -10.95 4.77
CA PRO A 144 -6.00 -12.20 4.12
C PRO A 144 -6.44 -12.27 2.65
N ASP A 145 -7.40 -11.45 2.24
CA ASP A 145 -7.90 -11.31 0.87
C ASP A 145 -7.28 -10.11 0.13
N PHE A 146 -6.17 -9.58 0.63
CA PHE A 146 -5.42 -8.53 -0.05
C PHE A 146 -5.03 -8.99 -1.48
N PRO A 147 -5.22 -8.16 -2.51
CA PRO A 147 -5.30 -8.62 -3.90
C PRO A 147 -3.96 -8.91 -4.58
N VAL A 148 -3.00 -9.47 -3.85
CA VAL A 148 -1.65 -9.77 -4.33
C VAL A 148 -1.54 -11.21 -4.81
N LYS A 149 -0.71 -11.42 -5.84
CA LYS A 149 -0.41 -12.75 -6.37
C LYS A 149 0.33 -13.58 -5.32
N PRO A 150 -0.02 -14.86 -5.14
CA PRO A 150 0.81 -15.78 -4.37
C PRO A 150 2.20 -15.86 -5.01
N ARG A 151 3.26 -15.85 -4.18
CA ARG A 151 4.63 -16.00 -4.68
C ARG A 151 4.82 -17.41 -5.23
N ALA A 152 5.52 -17.54 -6.36
CA ALA A 152 5.89 -18.85 -6.88
C ALA A 152 6.72 -19.60 -5.82
N GLY A 153 6.19 -20.71 -5.30
CA GLY A 153 6.86 -21.54 -4.29
C GLY A 153 6.58 -21.16 -2.82
N GLN A 154 5.76 -20.15 -2.53
CA GLN A 154 5.23 -19.93 -1.18
C GLN A 154 3.71 -19.94 -1.22
N ALA A 155 3.09 -20.88 -0.49
CA ALA A 155 1.69 -20.74 -0.12
C ALA A 155 1.55 -19.41 0.64
N SER A 156 0.52 -18.63 0.36
CA SER A 156 0.26 -17.35 1.04
C SER A 156 0.22 -17.55 2.56
N THR A 157 1.35 -17.38 3.24
CA THR A 157 1.49 -17.61 4.69
C THR A 157 0.67 -16.62 5.51
N TRP A 158 0.21 -15.52 4.89
CA TRP A 158 -0.71 -14.56 5.48
C TRP A 158 -2.16 -15.07 5.57
N ALA A 159 -2.50 -16.18 4.90
CA ALA A 159 -3.85 -16.76 4.89
C ALA A 159 -4.04 -17.91 5.90
N SER A 160 -3.01 -18.25 6.68
CA SER A 160 -2.92 -19.55 7.38
C SER A 160 -3.21 -19.54 8.89
N ASP A 161 -3.99 -18.59 9.40
CA ASP A 161 -4.56 -18.66 10.77
C ASP A 161 -6.04 -19.05 10.78
N ARG A 162 -6.47 -19.93 9.85
CA ARG A 162 -7.75 -20.62 10.00
C ARG A 162 -7.54 -21.94 10.71
N GLY A 163 -7.77 -21.92 12.02
CA GLY A 163 -8.01 -23.10 12.83
C GLY A 163 -9.04 -24.00 12.16
N THR A 164 -8.58 -25.13 11.65
CA THR A 164 -9.42 -26.22 11.19
C THR A 164 -9.96 -26.98 12.39
N SER A 165 -10.94 -26.40 13.09
CA SER A 165 -11.80 -27.18 13.96
C SER A 165 -12.80 -27.95 13.09
N GLY A 166 -12.57 -29.26 13.03
CA GLY A 166 -13.36 -30.36 12.45
C GLY A 166 -14.68 -30.05 11.76
N PHE A 167 -14.78 -30.51 10.50
CA PHE A 167 -16.07 -30.90 9.94
C PHE A 167 -15.98 -32.33 9.42
N HIS A 168 -16.81 -33.18 10.03
CA HIS A 168 -17.07 -34.55 9.65
C HIS A 168 -17.50 -34.66 8.20
N SER A 169 -16.96 -35.65 7.51
CA SER A 169 -17.44 -36.13 6.22
C SER A 169 -18.89 -36.60 6.35
N ALA A 170 -19.79 -36.01 5.56
CA ALA A 170 -21.02 -36.66 5.17
C ALA A 170 -21.33 -36.30 3.71
N ASP A 171 -21.58 -37.38 2.97
CA ASP A 171 -21.89 -37.51 1.56
C ASP A 171 -23.20 -36.80 1.15
N SER A 172 -23.35 -36.56 -0.16
CA SER A 172 -24.59 -36.37 -0.95
C SER A 172 -24.58 -35.16 -1.91
N ARG A 173 -24.42 -35.45 -3.21
CA ARG A 173 -25.06 -34.71 -4.34
C ARG A 173 -26.58 -35.04 -4.35
N PRO A 174 -27.50 -34.26 -5.00
CA PRO A 174 -27.30 -33.57 -6.29
C PRO A 174 -28.05 -32.23 -6.54
N SER A 175 -27.72 -31.64 -7.70
CA SER A 175 -28.56 -30.87 -8.65
C SER A 175 -29.27 -29.56 -8.25
N GLY A 176 -28.94 -28.50 -9.01
CA GLY A 176 -29.88 -27.46 -9.45
C GLY A 176 -29.78 -26.11 -8.74
N GLY A 177 -29.62 -25.04 -9.53
CA GLY A 177 -29.97 -23.67 -9.11
C GLY A 177 -28.83 -22.65 -9.09
N SER A 178 -28.83 -21.80 -10.11
CA SER A 178 -28.33 -20.41 -10.17
C SER A 178 -27.48 -19.93 -8.98
N THR A 179 -26.15 -19.95 -9.14
CA THR A 179 -25.24 -19.30 -8.20
C THR A 179 -25.12 -17.83 -8.55
N THR A 180 -25.93 -16.99 -7.88
CA THR A 180 -25.62 -15.56 -7.75
C THR A 180 -24.33 -15.48 -6.93
N ALA A 181 -23.22 -15.19 -7.60
CA ALA A 181 -21.96 -14.94 -6.93
C ALA A 181 -22.08 -13.63 -6.14
N CYS A 182 -22.19 -13.74 -4.81
CA CYS A 182 -21.94 -12.61 -3.91
C CYS A 182 -20.46 -12.24 -4.03
N GLN A 183 -20.15 -11.20 -4.79
CA GLN A 183 -18.84 -10.58 -4.75
C GLN A 183 -18.63 -9.93 -3.37
N PRO A 184 -17.45 -10.06 -2.74
CA PRO A 184 -17.10 -9.21 -1.61
C PRO A 184 -16.91 -7.78 -2.12
N VAL A 185 -17.97 -6.98 -1.99
CA VAL A 185 -17.94 -5.56 -2.28
C VAL A 185 -17.27 -4.85 -1.11
N TRP A 186 -16.00 -4.50 -1.29
CA TRP A 186 -15.33 -3.51 -0.46
C TRP A 186 -16.01 -2.14 -0.68
N GLY A 187 -17.09 -1.87 0.06
CA GLY A 187 -17.73 -0.55 0.08
C GLY A 187 -19.22 -0.49 -0.28
N SER A 188 -20.08 -1.32 0.30
CA SER A 188 -21.52 -1.06 0.27
C SER A 188 -22.17 -1.29 1.63
N SER A 189 -22.63 -0.19 2.24
CA SER A 189 -23.60 -0.21 3.33
C SER A 189 -24.87 -0.89 2.82
N CYS A 190 -25.28 -1.98 3.46
CA CYS A 190 -26.61 -2.53 3.28
C CYS A 190 -27.63 -1.45 3.65
N ARG A 191 -28.48 -1.02 2.71
CA ARG A 191 -29.77 -0.43 3.04
C ARG A 191 -30.80 -1.53 2.94
N SER A 192 -31.42 -1.86 4.07
CA SER A 192 -32.64 -2.66 4.10
C SER A 192 -33.78 -1.86 3.49
N ALA A 193 -34.64 -2.56 2.74
CA ALA A 193 -35.93 -2.07 2.29
C ALA A 193 -36.90 -1.89 3.47
#